data_AF-A0A8D8IDB7-F1
#
_entry.id   AF-A0A8D8IDB7-F1
#
_cell.length_a   1.000
_cell.length_b   1.000
_cell.length_c   1.000
_cell.angle_alpha   90.00
_cell.angle_beta   90.00
_cell.angle_gamma   90.00
#
_symmetry.space_group_name_H-M   'P 1'
#
loop_
_entity.id
_entity.type
_entity.pdbx_description
1 polymer ?
#
loop_
_entity_poly.entity_id
_entity_poly.type
_entity_poly.pdbx_seq_one_letter_code
_entity_poly.pdbx_strand_id
1 'polypeptide(L)'
;MSKASKIVLRIQSADGTKRVEVPDTGTLRELYDAVQATFGYPDDGFALYKERNCTKELVSSRSQSVKDSALKHGDMIYLRSVAGPSTSKQQPPERSSSVASIASTSSSSGATTSGGGGFSREPTPSTSGATALLNGEDPVDIELYKQDGRIQRKRDEKLCRHNSNGCCVHCSPLEPYDEAYLKEQKIKHFSFHSYLKKLTSGVDRGKFVALEDLNCKIKMGCRDHPPWPKGICSKCQPSAITLNRQTYRHVDNVMFENTGIVERFLNYWRTTGHQRIGMLFGTYEVHPDVPLGIRARVAAIYEPPQESNRDSIRLLEDEHAVEIEELARQLGLQRVGWIFTDLLAENAAAGTVKHVRGIKTHFLTAHECILAGHLQNKYPNRCKHAS
;
A
#
# COMPACT_ATOMS: atom_id res chain seq x y z
N MET A 1 52.31 8.85 23.51
CA MET A 1 50.97 8.46 23.06
C MET A 1 50.07 8.37 24.28
N SER A 2 49.13 9.31 24.45
CA SER A 2 48.18 9.28 25.57
C SER A 2 47.20 8.12 25.36
N LYS A 3 47.10 7.19 26.31
CA LYS A 3 46.05 6.17 26.29
C LYS A 3 44.70 6.87 26.28
N ALA A 4 43.86 6.61 25.28
CA ALA A 4 42.50 7.13 25.25
C ALA A 4 41.75 6.62 26.50
N SER A 5 41.23 7.55 27.30
CA SER A 5 40.44 7.22 28.49
C SER A 5 39.20 6.44 28.05
N LYS A 6 39.01 5.23 28.60
CA LYS A 6 37.81 4.41 28.37
C LYS A 6 36.81 4.62 29.49
N ILE A 7 35.52 4.60 29.15
CA ILE A 7 34.43 4.57 30.12
C ILE A 7 33.72 3.21 30.08
N VAL A 8 33.21 2.78 31.23
CA VAL A 8 32.43 1.54 31.36
C VAL A 8 30.98 1.94 31.56
N LEU A 9 30.09 1.46 30.70
CA LEU A 9 28.65 1.68 30.80
C LEU A 9 27.95 0.36 31.18
N ARG A 10 26.91 0.44 32.00
CA ARG A 10 26.09 -0.71 32.39
C ARG A 10 24.84 -0.73 31.52
N ILE A 11 24.70 -1.74 30.69
CA ILE A 11 23.57 -1.88 29.76
C ILE A 11 22.59 -2.89 30.34
N GLN A 12 21.40 -2.45 30.72
CA GLN A 12 20.31 -3.30 31.21
C GLN A 12 19.40 -3.71 30.05
N SER A 13 19.32 -5.01 29.78
CA SER A 13 18.42 -5.64 28.81
C SER A 13 17.40 -6.54 29.52
N ALA A 14 16.50 -7.17 28.76
CA ALA A 14 15.59 -8.19 29.28
C ALA A 14 16.34 -9.41 29.87
N ASP A 15 17.52 -9.73 29.33
CA ASP A 15 18.35 -10.86 29.74
C ASP A 15 19.31 -10.52 30.90
N GLY A 16 19.21 -9.30 31.45
CA GLY A 16 20.04 -8.80 32.54
C GLY A 16 20.97 -7.67 32.16
N THR A 17 21.89 -7.33 33.07
CA THR A 17 22.79 -6.18 32.94
C THR A 17 24.22 -6.61 32.61
N LYS A 18 24.75 -6.17 31.48
CA LYS A 18 26.16 -6.37 31.09
C LYS A 18 26.92 -5.05 31.09
N ARG A 19 28.26 -5.12 31.20
CA ARG A 19 29.14 -3.95 31.15
C ARG A 19 29.78 -3.87 29.77
N VAL A 20 29.78 -2.67 29.19
CA VAL A 20 30.34 -2.38 27.86
C VAL A 20 31.39 -1.28 28.01
N GLU A 21 32.58 -1.49 27.44
CA GLU A 21 33.68 -0.53 27.44
C GLU A 21 33.70 0.23 26.11
N VAL A 22 33.70 1.57 26.19
CA VAL A 22 33.77 2.45 25.01
C VAL A 22 34.76 3.58 25.28
N PRO A 23 35.52 4.07 24.28
CA PRO A 23 36.36 5.25 24.44
C PRO A 23 35.54 6.50 24.81
N ASP A 24 36.05 7.36 25.70
CA ASP A 24 35.39 8.61 26.10
C ASP A 24 35.18 9.57 24.91
N THR A 25 36.08 9.52 23.94
CA THR A 25 35.98 10.27 22.67
C THR A 25 35.28 9.50 21.56
N GLY A 26 34.78 8.29 21.86
CA GLY A 26 34.12 7.43 20.89
C GLY A 26 32.76 8.00 20.45
N THR A 27 32.30 7.58 19.28
CA THR A 27 30.99 7.98 18.75
C THR A 27 29.87 7.13 19.35
N LEU A 28 28.62 7.62 19.30
CA LEU A 28 27.47 6.79 19.66
C LEU A 28 27.35 5.54 18.77
N ARG A 29 27.86 5.57 17.54
CA ARG A 29 27.91 4.37 16.69
C ARG A 29 28.83 3.29 17.27
N GLU A 30 30.01 3.66 17.75
CA GLU A 30 30.93 2.71 18.41
C GLU A 30 30.32 2.11 19.69
N LEU A 31 29.48 2.87 20.40
CA LEU A 31 28.71 2.34 21.52
C LEU A 31 27.69 1.27 21.06
N TYR A 32 26.98 1.51 19.96
CA TYR A 32 26.05 0.52 19.39
C TYR A 32 26.79 -0.75 18.94
N ASP A 33 27.92 -0.62 18.25
CA ASP A 33 28.73 -1.76 17.81
C ASP A 33 29.25 -2.58 19.02
N ALA A 34 29.70 -1.91 20.09
CA ALA A 34 30.16 -2.56 21.32
C ALA A 34 29.03 -3.27 22.08
N VAL A 35 27.82 -2.71 22.10
CA VAL A 35 26.62 -3.34 22.65
C VAL A 35 26.25 -4.57 21.83
N GLN A 36 26.27 -4.45 20.50
CA GLN A 36 25.99 -5.56 19.60
C GLN A 36 26.92 -6.75 19.85
N ALA A 37 28.24 -6.49 19.94
CA ALA A 37 29.24 -7.51 20.23
C ALA A 37 29.05 -8.18 21.62
N THR A 38 28.61 -7.42 22.63
CA THR A 38 28.47 -7.92 24.01
C THR A 38 27.19 -8.73 24.23
N PHE A 39 26.12 -8.40 23.50
CA PHE A 39 24.82 -9.07 23.62
C PHE A 39 24.55 -10.09 22.50
N GLY A 40 25.32 -10.10 21.42
CA GLY A 40 25.18 -11.05 20.33
C GLY A 40 23.97 -10.77 19.43
N TYR A 41 23.52 -9.52 19.32
CA TYR A 41 22.41 -9.16 18.44
C TYR A 41 22.88 -9.14 16.98
N PRO A 42 22.16 -9.80 16.04
CA PRO A 42 22.59 -9.86 14.64
C PRO A 42 22.44 -8.53 13.89
N ASP A 43 21.56 -7.61 14.33
CA ASP A 43 21.28 -6.32 13.66
C ASP A 43 21.04 -5.16 14.65
N ASP A 44 20.96 -3.92 14.14
CA ASP A 44 20.57 -2.66 14.83
C ASP A 44 19.09 -2.66 15.31
N GLY A 45 18.50 -3.83 15.58
CA GLY A 45 17.12 -4.02 16.04
C GLY A 45 16.88 -3.69 17.52
N PHE A 46 17.66 -2.78 18.10
CA PHE A 46 17.54 -2.36 19.49
C PHE A 46 17.77 -0.86 19.63
N ALA A 47 17.13 -0.27 20.64
CA ALA A 47 17.30 1.13 21.00
C ALA A 47 17.90 1.24 22.41
N LEU A 48 18.76 2.25 22.59
CA LEU A 48 19.41 2.56 23.87
C LEU A 48 18.79 3.80 24.49
N TYR A 49 18.44 3.73 25.77
CA TYR A 49 17.83 4.84 26.50
C TYR A 49 18.60 5.16 27.78
N LYS A 50 18.71 6.43 28.14
CA LYS A 50 19.32 6.85 29.41
C LYS A 50 18.45 6.56 30.63
N GLU A 51 17.14 6.52 30.43
CA GLU A 51 16.15 6.42 31.50
C GLU A 51 15.30 5.16 31.34
N ARG A 52 14.89 4.55 32.46
CA ARG A 52 14.17 3.27 32.50
C ARG A 52 12.81 3.31 31.82
N ASN A 53 12.19 4.48 31.78
CA ASN A 53 10.92 4.76 31.11
C ASN A 53 11.06 4.95 29.59
N CYS A 54 12.26 4.83 29.03
CA CYS A 54 12.56 4.96 27.60
C CYS A 54 12.25 6.35 27.01
N THR A 55 12.36 7.44 27.79
CA THR A 55 12.04 8.81 27.33
C THR A 55 13.22 9.62 26.78
N LYS A 56 14.47 9.14 26.94
CA LYS A 56 15.69 9.80 26.45
C LYS A 56 16.58 8.82 25.69
N GLU A 57 16.27 8.65 24.42
CA GLU A 57 17.01 7.77 23.53
C GLU A 57 18.41 8.32 23.20
N LEU A 58 19.39 7.43 23.13
CA LEU A 58 20.73 7.66 22.62
C LEU A 58 20.76 7.21 21.17
N VAL A 59 20.53 8.12 20.24
CA VAL A 59 20.46 7.80 18.81
C VAL A 59 21.84 7.43 18.27
N SER A 60 21.96 6.30 17.57
CA SER A 60 23.20 5.92 16.88
C SER A 60 23.63 7.02 15.90
N SER A 61 24.80 7.61 16.14
CA SER A 61 25.32 8.73 15.36
C SER A 61 26.84 8.61 15.21
N ARG A 62 27.34 9.00 14.03
CA ARG A 62 28.77 9.10 13.72
C ARG A 62 29.37 10.47 14.06
N SER A 63 28.53 11.47 14.33
CA SER A 63 28.97 12.84 14.62
C SER A 63 28.89 13.20 16.09
N GLN A 64 28.02 12.54 16.85
CA GLN A 64 27.85 12.79 18.28
C GLN A 64 28.74 11.85 19.10
N SER A 65 29.56 12.40 19.99
CA SER A 65 30.38 11.59 20.89
C SER A 65 29.59 11.12 22.12
N VAL A 66 30.11 10.08 22.77
CA VAL A 66 29.61 9.57 24.05
C VAL A 66 29.65 10.67 25.13
N LYS A 67 30.68 11.52 25.09
CA LYS A 67 30.83 12.68 26.00
C LYS A 67 29.81 13.78 25.74
N ASP A 68 29.52 14.10 24.48
CA ASP A 68 28.48 15.08 24.10
C ASP A 68 27.07 14.61 24.51
N SER A 69 26.93 13.30 24.65
CA SER A 69 25.73 12.64 25.14
C SER A 69 25.64 12.63 26.67
N ALA A 70 26.48 13.38 27.39
CA ALA A 70 26.48 13.51 28.85
C ALA A 70 26.48 12.16 29.60
N LEU A 71 27.12 11.14 29.03
CA LEU A 71 27.28 9.82 29.66
C LEU A 71 28.57 9.80 30.48
N LYS A 72 28.48 9.29 31.71
CA LYS A 72 29.60 9.17 32.64
C LYS A 72 29.96 7.69 32.88
N HIS A 73 31.17 7.48 33.36
CA HIS A 73 31.62 6.16 33.78
C HIS A 73 30.69 5.59 34.86
N GLY A 74 30.13 4.41 34.62
CA GLY A 74 29.22 3.70 35.53
C GLY A 74 27.73 3.97 35.29
N ASP A 75 27.36 4.81 34.33
CA ASP A 75 25.96 5.10 34.02
C ASP A 75 25.20 3.85 33.55
N MET A 76 23.90 3.81 33.88
CA MET A 76 22.99 2.74 33.47
C MET A 76 22.22 3.16 32.22
N ILE A 77 22.36 2.37 31.17
CA ILE A 77 21.64 2.51 29.90
C ILE A 77 20.67 1.36 29.79
N TYR A 78 19.47 1.62 29.29
CA TYR A 78 18.41 0.65 29.13
C TYR A 78 18.30 0.28 27.66
N LEU A 79 18.48 -1.00 27.37
CA LEU A 79 18.34 -1.58 26.04
C LEU A 79 16.94 -2.15 25.88
N ARG A 80 16.26 -1.77 24.80
CA ARG A 80 14.98 -2.36 24.39
C ARG A 80 15.11 -2.93 22.99
N SER A 81 14.75 -4.20 22.84
CA SER A 81 14.60 -4.81 21.51
C SER A 81 13.42 -4.15 20.79
N VAL A 82 13.69 -3.66 19.58
CA VAL A 82 12.68 -3.14 18.65
C VAL A 82 12.35 -4.30 17.72
N ALA A 83 11.43 -5.15 18.15
CA ALA A 83 11.02 -6.31 17.36
C ALA A 83 10.29 -5.87 16.09
N GLY A 84 10.91 -6.10 14.92
CA GLY A 84 10.17 -6.47 13.71
C GLY A 84 9.50 -7.84 13.92
N PRO A 85 8.49 -8.22 13.12
CA PRO A 85 7.70 -9.40 13.44
C PRO A 85 8.56 -10.65 13.28
N SER A 86 8.86 -11.32 14.38
CA SER A 86 9.39 -12.68 14.35
C SER A 86 8.54 -13.56 15.23
N THR A 87 7.94 -14.53 14.54
CA THR A 87 7.30 -15.72 15.04
C THR A 87 8.12 -16.37 16.16
N SER A 88 7.59 -16.34 17.39
CA SER A 88 7.87 -17.38 18.37
C SER A 88 6.71 -17.45 19.35
N LYS A 89 6.09 -18.62 19.42
CA LYS A 89 5.07 -18.97 20.41
C LYS A 89 5.70 -18.86 21.80
N GLN A 90 5.31 -17.87 22.60
CA GLN A 90 5.35 -17.98 24.04
C GLN A 90 4.09 -17.38 24.68
N GLN A 91 3.53 -18.23 25.51
CA GLN A 91 2.26 -18.18 26.22
C GLN A 91 2.26 -17.04 27.27
N PRO A 92 1.15 -16.33 27.51
CA PRO A 92 1.09 -15.36 28.60
C PRO A 92 0.93 -16.07 29.95
N PRO A 93 1.57 -15.59 31.03
CA PRO A 93 1.30 -16.07 32.38
C PRO A 93 0.00 -15.47 32.90
N GLU A 94 -0.83 -16.35 33.45
CA GLU A 94 -2.11 -16.03 34.08
C GLU A 94 -1.94 -15.17 35.33
N ARG A 95 -2.87 -14.22 35.53
CA ARG A 95 -3.23 -13.72 36.86
C ARG A 95 -4.72 -13.90 37.06
N SER A 96 -5.04 -14.67 38.09
CA SER A 96 -6.37 -14.94 38.61
C SER A 96 -7.10 -13.67 39.04
N SER A 97 -8.39 -13.63 38.69
CA SER A 97 -9.44 -13.22 39.62
C SER A 97 -10.72 -13.95 39.22
N SER A 98 -11.14 -14.84 40.09
CA SER A 98 -12.41 -15.56 40.15
C SER A 98 -13.59 -14.59 40.22
N VAL A 99 -14.74 -14.94 39.61
CA VAL A 99 -15.94 -15.44 40.32
C VAL A 99 -17.05 -15.88 39.37
N ALA A 100 -17.77 -16.91 39.82
CA ALA A 100 -19.14 -17.33 39.48
C ALA A 100 -19.40 -18.02 38.13
N SER A 101 -19.20 -19.34 38.17
CA SER A 101 -19.90 -20.33 37.35
C SER A 101 -21.39 -20.37 37.68
N ILE A 102 -22.23 -20.60 36.65
CA ILE A 102 -23.38 -21.49 36.79
C ILE A 102 -23.41 -22.40 35.56
N ALA A 103 -23.30 -23.69 35.85
CA ALA A 103 -23.39 -24.80 34.93
C ALA A 103 -24.83 -25.04 34.49
N SER A 104 -25.02 -25.63 33.31
CA SER A 104 -25.64 -26.97 33.14
C SER A 104 -25.83 -27.23 31.64
N THR A 105 -25.08 -28.17 31.06
CA THR A 105 -25.38 -29.61 30.92
C THR A 105 -26.11 -29.93 29.62
N SER A 106 -25.39 -30.71 28.82
CA SER A 106 -25.78 -31.46 27.64
C SER A 106 -27.08 -32.25 27.75
N SER A 107 -27.81 -32.35 26.65
CA SER A 107 -28.43 -33.63 26.27
C SER A 107 -28.49 -33.77 24.75
N SER A 108 -27.79 -34.79 24.28
CA SER A 108 -27.94 -35.41 22.98
C SER A 108 -29.12 -36.37 23.01
N SER A 109 -29.91 -36.41 21.95
CA SER A 109 -30.64 -37.59 21.48
C SER A 109 -31.19 -37.30 20.09
N GLY A 110 -30.78 -38.11 19.11
CA GLY A 110 -31.35 -38.12 17.77
C GLY A 110 -32.52 -39.09 17.66
N ALA A 111 -33.44 -38.81 16.74
CA ALA A 111 -34.15 -39.83 15.97
C ALA A 111 -34.85 -39.19 14.76
N THR A 112 -34.73 -39.92 13.65
CA THR A 112 -35.30 -39.78 12.31
C THR A 112 -36.83 -39.73 12.25
N THR A 113 -37.43 -39.00 11.29
CA THR A 113 -38.13 -39.53 10.09
C THR A 113 -38.80 -38.43 9.24
N SER A 114 -38.84 -38.70 7.95
CA SER A 114 -39.43 -38.06 6.76
C SER A 114 -40.81 -37.37 6.83
N GLY A 115 -41.00 -36.34 5.99
CA GLY A 115 -42.32 -35.96 5.43
C GLY A 115 -42.37 -34.53 4.90
N GLY A 116 -42.66 -34.34 3.61
CA GLY A 116 -42.48 -33.07 2.87
C GLY A 116 -43.47 -31.93 3.18
N GLY A 117 -43.15 -30.74 2.68
CA GLY A 117 -44.02 -29.56 2.67
C GLY A 117 -43.23 -28.27 2.41
N GLY A 118 -43.38 -27.70 1.22
CA GLY A 118 -42.46 -26.71 0.65
C GLY A 118 -42.52 -25.30 1.25
N PHE A 119 -41.40 -24.57 1.09
CA PHE A 119 -41.35 -23.12 1.20
C PHE A 119 -40.37 -22.52 0.17
N SER A 120 -40.79 -21.38 -0.35
CA SER A 120 -40.26 -20.64 -1.50
C SER A 120 -38.78 -20.23 -1.37
N ARG A 121 -38.04 -20.40 -2.47
CA ARG A 121 -36.65 -19.96 -2.65
C ARG A 121 -36.62 -18.48 -3.01
N GLU A 122 -36.19 -17.65 -2.07
CA GLU A 122 -35.69 -16.30 -2.34
C GLU A 122 -34.17 -16.41 -2.57
N PRO A 123 -33.60 -15.95 -3.70
CA PRO A 123 -32.18 -16.11 -3.98
C PRO A 123 -31.37 -15.00 -3.30
N THR A 124 -30.79 -15.30 -2.14
CA THR A 124 -29.59 -14.61 -1.63
C THR A 124 -28.38 -14.94 -2.51
N PRO A 125 -27.59 -13.96 -3.01
CA PRO A 125 -26.36 -14.25 -3.73
C PRO A 125 -25.29 -14.70 -2.72
N SER A 126 -25.22 -16.00 -2.51
CA SER A 126 -24.12 -16.65 -1.80
C SER A 126 -22.85 -16.57 -2.66
N THR A 127 -21.86 -15.90 -2.08
CA THR A 127 -20.44 -15.89 -2.41
C THR A 127 -19.94 -17.27 -2.80
N SER A 128 -19.81 -17.52 -4.09
CA SER A 128 -19.16 -18.71 -4.65
C SER A 128 -18.78 -18.39 -6.09
N GLY A 129 -17.52 -18.05 -6.29
CA GLY A 129 -17.04 -17.64 -7.60
C GLY A 129 -15.55 -17.40 -7.60
N ALA A 130 -14.77 -18.34 -7.08
CA ALA A 130 -13.43 -18.61 -7.61
C ALA A 130 -13.61 -19.00 -9.09
N THR A 131 -13.87 -18.00 -9.93
CA THR A 131 -14.18 -18.19 -11.33
C THR A 131 -12.86 -18.03 -12.06
N ALA A 132 -12.41 -19.15 -12.60
CA ALA A 132 -11.20 -19.27 -13.37
C ALA A 132 -11.03 -18.12 -14.37
N LEU A 133 -9.85 -17.52 -14.32
CA LEU A 133 -9.30 -16.55 -15.27
C LEU A 133 -9.31 -17.16 -16.68
N LEU A 134 -10.41 -17.07 -17.40
CA LEU A 134 -10.48 -17.59 -18.77
C LEU A 134 -9.64 -16.77 -19.76
N ASN A 135 -9.25 -15.53 -19.40
CA ASN A 135 -8.31 -14.69 -20.17
C ASN A 135 -7.24 -13.97 -19.32
N GLY A 136 -7.19 -14.21 -18.00
CA GLY A 136 -6.27 -13.50 -17.11
C GLY A 136 -6.68 -12.07 -16.71
N GLU A 137 -7.77 -11.52 -17.23
CA GLU A 137 -8.31 -10.21 -16.85
C GLU A 137 -8.98 -10.25 -15.47
N ASP A 138 -9.00 -9.12 -14.77
CA ASP A 138 -9.64 -9.01 -13.45
C ASP A 138 -11.17 -9.18 -13.55
N PRO A 139 -11.83 -9.86 -12.59
CA PRO A 139 -13.28 -9.99 -12.55
C PRO A 139 -14.03 -8.65 -12.64
N VAL A 140 -13.50 -7.56 -12.06
CA VAL A 140 -14.13 -6.23 -12.13
C VAL A 140 -14.16 -5.71 -13.57
N ASP A 141 -13.10 -5.95 -14.34
CA ASP A 141 -12.99 -5.51 -15.73
C ASP A 141 -13.99 -6.28 -16.61
N ILE A 142 -14.09 -7.60 -16.40
CA ILE A 142 -15.05 -8.47 -17.08
C ILE A 142 -16.49 -7.99 -16.85
N GLU A 143 -16.80 -7.58 -15.62
CA GLU A 143 -18.12 -7.07 -15.28
C GLU A 143 -18.39 -5.69 -15.91
N LEU A 144 -17.43 -4.77 -15.83
CA LEU A 144 -17.56 -3.43 -16.41
C LEU A 144 -17.68 -3.44 -17.94
N TYR A 145 -17.08 -4.42 -18.63
CA TYR A 145 -17.26 -4.58 -20.08
C TYR A 145 -18.69 -4.87 -20.50
N LYS A 146 -19.50 -5.49 -19.63
CA LYS A 146 -20.92 -5.80 -19.91
C LYS A 146 -21.84 -4.60 -19.66
N GLN A 147 -21.39 -3.62 -18.88
CA GLN A 147 -22.19 -2.47 -18.51
C GLN A 147 -22.16 -1.41 -19.62
N ASP A 148 -23.32 -0.79 -19.89
CA ASP A 148 -23.40 0.31 -20.85
C ASP A 148 -22.73 1.58 -20.28
N GLY A 149 -22.99 1.87 -19.00
CA GLY A 149 -22.43 3.02 -18.29
C GLY A 149 -23.12 4.35 -18.60
N ARG A 150 -24.19 4.35 -19.41
CA ARG A 150 -24.98 5.56 -19.69
C ARG A 150 -25.59 6.13 -18.41
N ILE A 151 -25.48 7.44 -18.27
CA ILE A 151 -25.96 8.18 -17.11
C ILE A 151 -27.41 8.60 -17.37
N GLN A 152 -28.35 8.07 -16.57
CA GLN A 152 -29.76 8.39 -16.70
C GLN A 152 -30.04 9.82 -16.23
N ARG A 153 -30.63 10.64 -17.10
CA ARG A 153 -31.06 12.01 -16.74
C ARG A 153 -32.50 12.02 -16.28
N LYS A 154 -32.81 12.89 -15.31
CA LYS A 154 -34.19 13.22 -14.97
C LYS A 154 -34.78 14.09 -16.07
N ARG A 155 -36.11 14.04 -16.23
CA ARG A 155 -36.84 14.92 -17.13
C ARG A 155 -36.67 16.37 -16.67
N ASP A 156 -36.27 17.24 -17.60
CA ASP A 156 -36.25 18.69 -17.36
C ASP A 156 -37.67 19.25 -17.49
N GLU A 157 -38.22 19.79 -16.41
CA GLU A 157 -39.60 20.30 -16.38
C GLU A 157 -39.84 21.46 -17.35
N LYS A 158 -38.80 22.25 -17.69
CA LYS A 158 -38.91 23.44 -18.52
C LYS A 158 -38.63 23.15 -20.00
N LEU A 159 -37.71 22.24 -20.28
CA LEU A 159 -37.22 21.97 -21.64
C LEU A 159 -37.83 20.69 -22.27
N CYS A 160 -38.31 19.74 -21.47
CA CYS A 160 -38.90 18.50 -22.00
C CYS A 160 -40.37 18.67 -22.40
N ARG A 161 -40.60 18.88 -23.70
CA ARG A 161 -41.93 18.94 -24.33
C ARG A 161 -42.39 17.58 -24.89
N HIS A 162 -42.43 16.56 -24.04
CA HIS A 162 -42.93 15.24 -24.40
C HIS A 162 -43.68 14.59 -23.23
N ASN A 163 -44.45 13.55 -23.52
CA ASN A 163 -45.20 12.79 -22.52
C ASN A 163 -44.24 11.94 -21.65
N SER A 164 -44.75 11.28 -20.60
CA SER A 164 -43.96 10.48 -19.64
C SER A 164 -43.07 9.41 -20.30
N ASN A 165 -43.52 8.83 -21.41
CA ASN A 165 -42.80 7.76 -22.12
C ASN A 165 -41.96 8.28 -23.31
N GLY A 166 -41.94 9.60 -23.53
CA GLY A 166 -41.10 10.22 -24.56
C GLY A 166 -39.68 10.49 -24.06
N CYS A 167 -38.75 10.65 -24.99
CA CYS A 167 -37.38 11.03 -24.70
C CYS A 167 -36.94 12.14 -25.67
N CYS A 168 -36.27 13.18 -25.18
CA CYS A 168 -35.68 14.24 -25.99
C CYS A 168 -34.21 14.47 -25.61
N VAL A 169 -33.55 15.42 -26.29
CA VAL A 169 -32.14 15.77 -26.07
C VAL A 169 -31.84 16.26 -24.64
N HIS A 170 -32.85 16.68 -23.88
CA HIS A 170 -32.68 17.15 -22.49
C HIS A 170 -32.83 16.06 -21.43
N CYS A 171 -33.39 14.90 -21.77
CA CYS A 171 -33.59 13.79 -20.83
C CYS A 171 -33.03 12.45 -21.31
N SER A 172 -32.49 12.37 -22.54
CA SER A 172 -31.83 11.16 -23.02
C SER A 172 -30.63 10.80 -22.16
N PRO A 173 -30.26 9.52 -22.01
CA PRO A 173 -29.09 9.18 -21.21
C PRO A 173 -27.81 9.82 -21.77
N LEU A 174 -26.93 10.30 -20.90
CA LEU A 174 -25.62 10.82 -21.29
C LEU A 174 -24.61 9.68 -21.43
N GLU A 175 -23.60 9.90 -22.27
CA GLU A 175 -22.47 8.98 -22.37
C GLU A 175 -21.62 9.03 -21.09
N PRO A 176 -20.98 7.92 -20.69
CA PRO A 176 -20.16 7.86 -19.46
C PRO A 176 -18.95 8.81 -19.47
N TYR A 177 -18.54 9.28 -20.65
CA TYR A 177 -17.43 10.20 -20.89
C TYR A 177 -17.87 11.64 -21.18
N ASP A 178 -19.11 12.01 -20.82
CA ASP A 178 -19.61 13.38 -20.97
C ASP A 178 -18.85 14.36 -20.05
N GLU A 179 -18.14 15.32 -20.65
CA GLU A 179 -17.26 16.23 -19.93
C GLU A 179 -18.01 17.25 -19.07
N ALA A 180 -19.23 17.63 -19.46
CA ALA A 180 -20.05 18.57 -18.70
C ALA A 180 -20.53 17.93 -17.40
N TYR A 181 -21.04 16.69 -17.47
CA TYR A 181 -21.44 15.92 -16.30
C TYR A 181 -20.28 15.69 -15.33
N LEU A 182 -19.12 15.27 -15.82
CA LEU A 182 -17.96 15.02 -14.96
C LEU A 182 -17.48 16.30 -14.26
N LYS A 183 -17.50 17.45 -14.95
CA LYS A 183 -17.17 18.75 -14.36
C LYS A 183 -18.16 19.14 -13.26
N GLU A 184 -19.45 18.93 -13.47
CA GLU A 184 -20.51 19.19 -12.50
C GLU A 184 -20.34 18.32 -11.23
N GLN A 185 -20.04 17.03 -11.43
CA GLN A 185 -19.77 16.07 -10.34
C GLN A 185 -18.36 16.19 -9.74
N LYS A 186 -17.55 17.17 -10.17
CA LYS A 186 -16.16 17.40 -9.72
C LYS A 186 -15.23 16.19 -9.96
N ILE A 187 -15.52 15.39 -10.97
CA ILE A 187 -14.72 14.24 -11.40
C ILE A 187 -13.62 14.73 -12.35
N LYS A 188 -12.35 14.60 -11.94
CA LYS A 188 -11.19 15.20 -12.64
C LYS A 188 -10.65 14.42 -13.85
N HIS A 189 -10.97 13.13 -13.94
CA HIS A 189 -10.48 12.21 -14.98
C HIS A 189 -11.56 11.19 -15.29
N PHE A 190 -11.58 10.69 -16.52
CA PHE A 190 -12.39 9.52 -16.89
C PHE A 190 -11.93 8.29 -16.10
N SER A 191 -12.85 7.39 -15.77
CA SER A 191 -12.47 6.01 -15.47
C SER A 191 -11.91 5.36 -16.73
N PHE A 192 -11.05 4.37 -16.57
CA PHE A 192 -10.46 3.66 -17.70
C PHE A 192 -11.52 3.11 -18.65
N HIS A 193 -12.57 2.47 -18.13
CA HIS A 193 -13.65 1.91 -18.94
C HIS A 193 -14.49 2.98 -19.67
N SER A 194 -14.71 4.15 -19.06
CA SER A 194 -15.33 5.29 -19.76
C SER A 194 -14.45 5.80 -20.90
N TYR A 195 -13.14 5.83 -20.70
CA TYR A 195 -12.17 6.21 -21.74
C TYR A 195 -12.13 5.18 -22.88
N LEU A 196 -12.17 3.88 -22.56
CA LEU A 196 -12.29 2.82 -23.57
C LEU A 196 -13.55 2.97 -24.42
N LYS A 197 -14.69 3.27 -23.79
CA LYS A 197 -15.93 3.55 -24.52
C LYS A 197 -15.81 4.79 -25.41
N LYS A 198 -15.17 5.87 -24.94
CA LYS A 198 -14.91 7.06 -25.77
C LYS A 198 -14.09 6.76 -27.02
N LEU A 199 -13.09 5.87 -26.91
CA LEU A 199 -12.27 5.46 -28.05
C LEU A 199 -13.05 4.58 -29.02
N THR A 200 -13.91 3.69 -28.51
CA THR A 200 -14.63 2.69 -29.30
C THR A 200 -16.00 3.16 -29.82
N SER A 201 -16.53 4.29 -29.37
CA SER A 201 -17.84 4.84 -29.75
C SER A 201 -17.93 5.39 -31.17
N GLY A 202 -16.83 5.37 -31.94
CA GLY A 202 -16.78 5.84 -33.33
C GLY A 202 -17.48 4.92 -34.33
N VAL A 203 -17.54 5.35 -35.60
CA VAL A 203 -18.17 4.62 -36.72
C VAL A 203 -17.59 3.20 -36.87
N ASP A 204 -16.30 3.04 -36.56
CA ASP A 204 -15.59 1.77 -36.66
C ASP A 204 -15.80 0.83 -35.46
N ARG A 205 -16.60 1.23 -34.45
CA ARG A 205 -16.89 0.44 -33.23
C ARG A 205 -15.66 -0.16 -32.56
N GLY A 206 -14.55 0.57 -32.56
CA GLY A 206 -13.30 0.11 -31.97
C GLY A 206 -12.45 -0.84 -32.82
N LYS A 207 -12.82 -1.12 -34.08
CA LYS A 207 -12.06 -2.02 -34.98
C LYS A 207 -10.60 -1.59 -35.21
N PHE A 208 -10.31 -0.30 -35.06
CA PHE A 208 -8.96 0.28 -35.19
C PHE A 208 -8.42 0.85 -33.88
N VAL A 209 -9.11 0.62 -32.76
CA VAL A 209 -8.63 1.08 -31.45
C VAL A 209 -7.66 0.03 -30.92
N ALA A 210 -6.37 0.29 -31.08
CA ALA A 210 -5.31 -0.41 -30.35
C ALA A 210 -4.89 0.45 -29.16
N LEU A 211 -5.00 -0.07 -27.94
CA LEU A 211 -4.31 0.51 -26.80
C LEU A 211 -2.85 0.08 -26.90
N GLU A 212 -2.03 0.97 -27.45
CA GLU A 212 -0.59 0.74 -27.51
C GLU A 212 0.07 1.23 -26.22
N ASP A 213 0.83 0.33 -25.58
CA ASP A 213 1.72 0.72 -24.50
C ASP A 213 2.86 1.57 -25.04
N LEU A 214 3.13 2.72 -24.39
CA LEU A 214 4.21 3.60 -24.78
C LEU A 214 5.55 2.89 -24.59
N ASN A 215 6.15 2.45 -25.70
CA ASN A 215 7.45 1.78 -25.70
C ASN A 215 8.56 2.72 -26.16
N CYS A 216 9.36 3.19 -25.21
CA CYS A 216 10.49 4.08 -25.45
C CYS A 216 11.81 3.32 -25.69
N LYS A 217 11.78 1.99 -25.82
CA LYS A 217 12.97 1.18 -26.13
C LYS A 217 13.26 1.24 -27.62
N ILE A 218 14.54 1.09 -27.97
CA ILE A 218 14.95 0.93 -29.37
C ILE A 218 14.31 -0.36 -29.91
N LYS A 219 13.68 -0.27 -31.08
CA LYS A 219 13.10 -1.44 -31.74
C LYS A 219 14.22 -2.39 -32.17
N MET A 220 14.20 -3.61 -31.66
CA MET A 220 15.19 -4.63 -32.00
C MET A 220 14.88 -5.26 -33.37
N GLY A 221 15.91 -5.79 -34.04
CA GLY A 221 15.73 -6.53 -35.30
C GLY A 221 15.66 -5.67 -36.58
N CYS A 222 16.17 -4.43 -36.53
CA CYS A 222 16.30 -3.63 -37.75
C CYS A 222 17.31 -4.26 -38.71
N ARG A 223 16.93 -4.40 -39.99
CA ARG A 223 17.76 -5.03 -41.03
C ARG A 223 18.68 -4.05 -41.76
N ASP A 224 18.49 -2.74 -41.56
CA ASP A 224 19.15 -1.68 -42.33
C ASP A 224 20.49 -1.23 -41.71
N HIS A 225 20.84 -1.74 -40.53
CA HIS A 225 22.08 -1.40 -39.82
C HIS A 225 22.51 -2.53 -38.87
N PRO A 226 23.79 -2.57 -38.44
CA PRO A 226 24.23 -3.49 -37.40
C PRO A 226 23.42 -3.32 -36.11
N PRO A 227 23.24 -4.38 -35.29
CA PRO A 227 22.51 -4.29 -34.03
C PRO A 227 23.06 -3.20 -33.11
N TRP A 228 22.15 -2.57 -32.35
CA TRP A 228 22.53 -1.64 -31.27
C TRP A 228 23.53 -2.32 -30.31
N PRO A 229 24.63 -1.66 -29.89
CA PRO A 229 24.93 -0.22 -30.00
C PRO A 229 25.71 0.21 -31.24
N LYS A 230 25.96 -0.68 -32.21
CA LYS A 230 26.83 -0.40 -33.36
C LYS A 230 26.16 0.36 -34.50
N GLY A 231 24.83 0.48 -34.49
CA GLY A 231 24.07 1.23 -35.49
C GLY A 231 22.65 1.53 -35.02
N ILE A 232 22.09 2.63 -35.50
CA ILE A 232 20.70 3.05 -35.28
C ILE A 232 20.21 3.79 -36.52
N CYS A 233 18.91 3.70 -36.81
CA CYS A 233 18.26 4.45 -37.88
C CYS A 233 16.96 5.09 -37.40
N SER A 234 16.40 5.99 -38.22
CA SER A 234 15.13 6.67 -37.93
C SER A 234 13.92 5.74 -37.80
N LYS A 235 13.98 4.51 -38.34
CA LYS A 235 12.90 3.52 -38.23
C LYS A 235 12.90 2.76 -36.91
N CYS A 236 14.06 2.58 -36.28
CA CYS A 236 14.20 1.80 -35.05
C CYS A 236 14.38 2.67 -33.80
N GLN A 237 14.80 3.93 -33.97
CA GLN A 237 14.84 4.88 -32.87
C GLN A 237 13.42 5.15 -32.33
N PRO A 238 13.25 5.26 -31.01
CA PRO A 238 11.97 5.64 -30.44
C PRO A 238 11.60 7.07 -30.85
N SER A 239 10.31 7.32 -31.05
CA SER A 239 9.81 8.66 -31.37
C SER A 239 10.00 9.61 -30.18
N ALA A 240 10.15 10.90 -30.47
CA ALA A 240 10.20 11.93 -29.43
C ALA A 240 8.89 11.93 -28.62
N ILE A 241 9.02 11.98 -27.29
CA ILE A 241 7.88 11.89 -26.37
C ILE A 241 7.39 13.30 -26.05
N THR A 242 6.08 13.51 -26.19
CA THR A 242 5.42 14.72 -25.67
C THR A 242 4.61 14.34 -24.44
N LEU A 243 4.96 14.90 -23.29
CA LEU A 243 4.28 14.63 -22.01
C LEU A 243 3.02 15.48 -21.89
N ASN A 244 1.87 14.87 -22.17
CA ASN A 244 0.56 15.48 -21.96
C ASN A 244 -0.06 14.99 -20.65
N ARG A 245 -0.95 15.81 -20.06
CA ARG A 245 -1.74 15.38 -18.90
C ARG A 245 -2.63 14.21 -19.30
N GLN A 246 -2.50 13.09 -18.60
CA GLN A 246 -3.36 11.93 -18.78
C GLN A 246 -4.81 12.29 -18.41
N THR A 247 -5.77 11.91 -19.26
CA THR A 247 -7.19 12.28 -19.13
C THR A 247 -8.04 11.24 -18.41
N TYR A 248 -7.48 10.03 -18.19
CA TYR A 248 -8.13 8.91 -17.52
C TYR A 248 -7.24 8.35 -16.41
N ARG A 249 -7.82 7.49 -15.56
CA ARG A 249 -7.09 6.72 -14.53
C ARG A 249 -7.66 5.30 -14.44
N HIS A 250 -6.82 4.34 -14.03
CA HIS A 250 -7.20 2.93 -13.93
C HIS A 250 -8.09 2.65 -12.71
N VAL A 251 -7.80 3.31 -11.58
CA VAL A 251 -8.55 3.16 -10.33
C VAL A 251 -9.02 4.55 -9.90
N ASP A 252 -10.29 4.66 -9.54
CA ASP A 252 -10.96 5.93 -9.20
C ASP A 252 -10.97 6.23 -7.72
N ASN A 253 -10.96 5.20 -6.89
CA ASN A 253 -11.07 5.33 -5.45
C ASN A 253 -10.24 4.26 -4.73
N VAL A 254 -9.68 4.63 -3.58
CA VAL A 254 -9.03 3.69 -2.66
C VAL A 254 -9.78 3.76 -1.34
N MET A 255 -10.21 2.60 -0.84
CA MET A 255 -10.99 2.47 0.38
C MET A 255 -10.34 1.43 1.28
N PHE A 256 -10.07 1.79 2.53
CA PHE A 256 -9.64 0.83 3.55
C PHE A 256 -10.87 0.20 4.19
N GLU A 257 -10.86 -1.12 4.37
CA GLU A 257 -11.99 -1.83 5.00
C GLU A 257 -12.25 -1.38 6.44
N ASN A 258 -11.16 -1.07 7.16
CA ASN A 258 -11.20 -0.66 8.55
C ASN A 258 -10.09 0.37 8.80
N THR A 259 -10.40 1.40 9.59
CA THR A 259 -9.43 2.39 10.07
C THR A 259 -8.27 1.75 10.83
N GLY A 260 -8.52 0.63 11.53
CA GLY A 260 -7.52 -0.14 12.27
C GLY A 260 -6.34 -0.62 11.41
N ILE A 261 -6.53 -0.82 10.11
CA ILE A 261 -5.47 -1.20 9.16
C ILE A 261 -4.43 -0.07 9.08
N VAL A 262 -4.91 1.16 8.88
CA VAL A 262 -4.06 2.35 8.78
C VAL A 262 -3.47 2.70 10.15
N GLU A 263 -4.26 2.60 11.21
CA GLU A 263 -3.76 2.87 12.57
C GLU A 263 -2.61 1.94 12.97
N ARG A 264 -2.72 0.64 12.65
CA ARG A 264 -1.64 -0.33 12.90
C ARG A 264 -0.37 0.04 12.12
N PHE A 265 -0.50 0.44 10.86
CA PHE A 265 0.62 0.87 10.03
C PHE A 265 1.28 2.15 10.58
N LEU A 266 0.49 3.13 11.02
CA LEU A 266 0.98 4.39 11.59
C LEU A 266 1.62 4.22 12.97
N ASN A 267 1.27 3.17 13.73
CA ASN A 267 1.86 2.90 15.04
C ASN A 267 3.38 2.70 14.98
N TYR A 268 3.91 2.18 13.87
CA TYR A 268 5.35 2.09 13.67
C TYR A 268 6.01 3.47 13.73
N TRP A 269 5.47 4.44 12.99
CA TRP A 269 5.98 5.81 13.01
C TRP A 269 5.79 6.47 14.38
N ARG A 270 4.64 6.25 15.05
CA ARG A 270 4.40 6.82 16.39
C ARG A 270 5.39 6.34 17.45
N THR A 271 5.87 5.11 17.31
CA THR A 271 6.79 4.49 18.29
C THR A 271 8.26 4.75 17.97
N THR A 272 8.62 4.82 16.69
CA THR A 272 10.03 4.92 16.25
C THR A 272 10.41 6.30 15.71
N GLY A 273 9.44 7.09 15.25
CA GLY A 273 9.69 8.32 14.49
C GLY A 273 10.30 8.09 13.10
N HIS A 274 10.41 6.84 12.64
CA HIS A 274 10.94 6.47 11.32
C HIS A 274 9.80 6.28 10.31
N GLN A 275 10.09 6.58 9.04
CA GLN A 275 9.13 6.40 7.96
C GLN A 275 8.92 4.92 7.63
N ARG A 276 7.81 4.60 6.98
CA ARG A 276 7.43 3.21 6.67
C ARG A 276 6.81 3.09 5.29
N ILE A 277 7.05 1.96 4.62
CA ILE A 277 6.39 1.56 3.37
C ILE A 277 5.68 0.22 3.54
N GLY A 278 4.55 0.04 2.85
CA GLY A 278 3.77 -1.19 2.84
C GLY A 278 3.11 -1.45 1.49
N MET A 279 2.90 -2.72 1.18
CA MET A 279 2.15 -3.20 0.02
C MET A 279 0.69 -3.38 0.42
N LEU A 280 -0.22 -2.81 -0.37
CA LEU A 280 -1.66 -2.87 -0.12
C LEU A 280 -2.21 -4.15 -0.76
N PHE A 281 -2.86 -5.00 0.04
CA PHE A 281 -3.56 -6.19 -0.42
C PHE A 281 -5.07 -6.01 -0.27
N GLY A 282 -5.82 -6.41 -1.29
CA GLY A 282 -7.22 -6.10 -1.40
C GLY A 282 -7.86 -6.69 -2.66
N THR A 283 -8.99 -6.13 -3.03
CA THR A 283 -9.76 -6.47 -4.24
C THR A 283 -10.16 -5.21 -4.99
N TYR A 284 -10.49 -5.36 -6.26
CA TYR A 284 -11.08 -4.30 -7.06
C TYR A 284 -12.59 -4.51 -7.19
N GLU A 285 -13.36 -3.44 -7.01
CA GLU A 285 -14.82 -3.45 -7.01
C GLU A 285 -15.35 -2.32 -7.89
N VAL A 286 -16.58 -2.47 -8.39
CA VAL A 286 -17.25 -1.40 -9.14
C VAL A 286 -17.53 -0.22 -8.22
N HIS A 287 -17.13 0.97 -8.65
CA HIS A 287 -17.37 2.22 -7.93
C HIS A 287 -18.56 2.98 -8.55
N PRO A 288 -19.69 3.10 -7.85
CA PRO A 288 -20.91 3.66 -8.44
C PRO A 288 -20.88 5.19 -8.61
N ASP A 289 -20.07 5.92 -7.85
CA ASP A 289 -20.06 7.39 -7.87
C ASP A 289 -19.34 7.97 -9.10
N VAL A 290 -18.60 7.12 -9.83
CA VAL A 290 -17.94 7.47 -11.09
C VAL A 290 -18.47 6.53 -12.17
N PRO A 291 -18.91 7.05 -13.35
CA PRO A 291 -19.38 6.19 -14.43
C PRO A 291 -18.33 5.13 -14.79
N LEU A 292 -18.73 3.86 -14.71
CA LEU A 292 -17.85 2.70 -14.94
C LEU A 292 -16.54 2.77 -14.12
N GLY A 293 -16.61 3.27 -12.90
CA GLY A 293 -15.45 3.47 -12.04
C GLY A 293 -15.00 2.20 -11.34
N ILE A 294 -13.74 2.17 -10.93
CA ILE A 294 -13.15 1.08 -10.12
C ILE A 294 -12.69 1.63 -8.77
N ARG A 295 -13.00 0.90 -7.70
CA ARG A 295 -12.50 1.14 -6.34
C ARG A 295 -11.58 -0.01 -5.93
N ALA A 296 -10.41 0.33 -5.39
CA ALA A 296 -9.56 -0.62 -4.67
C ALA A 296 -10.02 -0.70 -3.20
N ARG A 297 -10.51 -1.86 -2.77
CA ARG A 297 -10.88 -2.16 -1.38
C ARG A 297 -9.70 -2.86 -0.70
N VAL A 298 -9.01 -2.14 0.16
CA VAL A 298 -7.79 -2.59 0.85
C VAL A 298 -8.15 -3.31 2.15
N ALA A 299 -7.81 -4.59 2.21
CA ALA A 299 -8.05 -5.49 3.34
C ALA A 299 -6.86 -5.57 4.30
N ALA A 300 -5.64 -5.45 3.77
CA ALA A 300 -4.42 -5.60 4.55
C ALA A 300 -3.27 -4.74 4.01
N ILE A 301 -2.32 -4.43 4.88
CA ILE A 301 -1.03 -3.86 4.53
C ILE A 301 0.04 -4.88 4.93
N TYR A 302 0.80 -5.34 3.95
CA TYR A 302 1.99 -6.15 4.18
C TYR A 302 3.22 -5.24 4.17
N GLU A 303 4.05 -5.32 5.21
CA GLU A 303 5.24 -4.52 5.35
C GLU A 303 6.47 -5.36 4.95
N PRO A 304 6.98 -5.25 3.71
CA PRO A 304 8.15 -6.02 3.29
C PRO A 304 9.40 -5.61 4.09
N PRO A 305 10.44 -6.47 4.11
CA PRO A 305 11.75 -6.13 4.67
C PRO A 305 12.25 -4.78 4.16
N GLN A 306 12.60 -3.87 5.08
CA GLN A 306 12.96 -2.50 4.75
C GLN A 306 13.88 -1.89 5.81
N GLU A 307 14.84 -1.08 5.38
CA GLU A 307 15.61 -0.17 6.21
C GLU A 307 14.92 1.20 6.23
N SER A 308 14.45 1.61 7.40
CA SER A 308 13.66 2.83 7.59
C SER A 308 14.40 3.81 8.50
N ASN A 309 14.51 5.07 8.08
CA ASN A 309 14.94 6.16 8.95
C ASN A 309 13.93 7.32 8.92
N ARG A 310 14.29 8.49 9.47
CA ARG A 310 13.39 9.65 9.57
C ARG A 310 13.06 10.30 8.22
N ASP A 311 13.95 10.16 7.23
CA ASP A 311 13.92 10.93 5.97
C ASP A 311 13.95 10.03 4.70
N SER A 312 14.08 8.72 4.86
CA SER A 312 14.29 7.77 3.77
C SER A 312 13.84 6.36 4.15
N ILE A 313 13.50 5.59 3.12
CA ILE A 313 13.10 4.21 3.20
C ILE A 313 13.83 3.46 2.09
N ARG A 314 14.44 2.33 2.42
CA ARG A 314 15.05 1.42 1.45
C ARG A 314 14.40 0.05 1.57
N LEU A 315 13.73 -0.36 0.51
CA LEU A 315 13.20 -1.73 0.38
C LEU A 315 14.37 -2.71 0.24
N LEU A 316 14.30 -3.80 1.00
CA LEU A 316 15.21 -4.94 0.88
C LEU A 316 14.57 -6.04 0.04
N GLU A 317 15.36 -7.06 -0.28
CA GLU A 317 14.83 -8.27 -0.91
C GLU A 317 13.90 -9.00 0.05
N ASP A 318 12.79 -9.48 -0.48
CA ASP A 318 11.75 -10.16 0.29
C ASP A 318 11.72 -11.64 -0.10
N GLU A 319 12.36 -12.46 0.75
CA GLU A 319 12.43 -13.92 0.58
C GLU A 319 11.05 -14.58 0.60
N HIS A 320 10.08 -13.97 1.29
CA HIS A 320 8.73 -14.49 1.45
C HIS A 320 7.73 -13.92 0.43
N ALA A 321 8.17 -13.08 -0.51
CA ALA A 321 7.27 -12.41 -1.46
C ALA A 321 6.34 -13.38 -2.20
N VAL A 322 6.85 -14.54 -2.61
CA VAL A 322 6.09 -15.58 -3.32
C VAL A 322 5.04 -16.23 -2.41
N GLU A 323 5.41 -16.53 -1.17
CA GLU A 323 4.52 -17.14 -0.18
C GLU A 323 3.38 -16.18 0.19
N ILE A 324 3.69 -14.89 0.32
CA ILE A 324 2.71 -13.84 0.61
C ILE A 324 1.74 -13.64 -0.55
N GLU A 325 2.22 -13.68 -1.79
CA GLU A 325 1.36 -13.62 -2.97
C GLU A 325 0.44 -14.83 -3.08
N GLU A 326 0.94 -16.03 -2.80
CA GLU A 326 0.15 -17.25 -2.79
C GLU A 326 -0.89 -17.25 -1.66
N LEU A 327 -0.51 -16.80 -0.45
CA LEU A 327 -1.44 -16.61 0.66
C LEU A 327 -2.55 -15.61 0.31
N ALA A 328 -2.17 -14.46 -0.26
CA ALA A 328 -3.15 -13.48 -0.71
C ALA A 328 -4.12 -14.10 -1.72
N ARG A 329 -3.61 -14.84 -2.71
CA ARG A 329 -4.42 -15.53 -3.72
C ARG A 329 -5.40 -16.53 -3.09
N GLN A 330 -4.97 -17.31 -2.09
CA GLN A 330 -5.84 -18.25 -1.37
C GLN A 330 -6.94 -17.53 -0.58
N LEU A 331 -6.66 -16.33 -0.09
CA LEU A 331 -7.64 -15.46 0.58
C LEU A 331 -8.51 -14.65 -0.39
N GLY A 332 -8.33 -14.83 -1.71
CA GLY A 332 -9.04 -14.04 -2.73
C GLY A 332 -8.60 -12.58 -2.77
N LEU A 333 -7.41 -12.26 -2.26
CA LEU A 333 -6.80 -10.95 -2.27
C LEU A 333 -5.68 -10.88 -3.32
N GLN A 334 -5.41 -9.67 -3.79
CA GLN A 334 -4.29 -9.36 -4.67
C GLN A 334 -3.62 -8.06 -4.24
N ARG A 335 -2.41 -7.81 -4.74
CA ARG A 335 -1.73 -6.54 -4.51
C ARG A 335 -2.41 -5.43 -5.32
N VAL A 336 -3.04 -4.50 -4.63
CA VAL A 336 -3.81 -3.40 -5.25
C VAL A 336 -3.07 -2.06 -5.28
N GLY A 337 -1.94 -1.96 -4.57
CA GLY A 337 -1.12 -0.75 -4.52
C GLY A 337 -0.03 -0.82 -3.46
N TRP A 338 0.50 0.35 -3.11
CA TRP A 338 1.48 0.53 -2.05
C TRP A 338 1.21 1.85 -1.32
N ILE A 339 1.68 1.96 -0.09
CA ILE A 339 1.55 3.13 0.78
C ILE A 339 2.88 3.39 1.46
N PHE A 340 3.19 4.66 1.70
CA PHE A 340 4.35 5.07 2.48
C PHE A 340 4.01 6.28 3.35
N THR A 341 4.82 6.53 4.37
CA THR A 341 4.70 7.70 5.24
C THR A 341 5.73 8.76 4.89
N ASP A 342 5.32 10.02 4.99
CA ASP A 342 6.21 11.18 5.04
C ASP A 342 5.70 12.10 6.15
N LEU A 343 5.93 11.67 7.39
CA LEU A 343 5.39 12.29 8.58
C LEU A 343 6.50 12.93 9.41
N LEU A 344 6.35 14.23 9.68
CA LEU A 344 7.23 14.99 10.55
C LEU A 344 6.42 15.56 11.70
N ALA A 345 6.76 15.19 12.93
CA ALA A 345 6.07 15.68 14.12
C ALA A 345 6.23 17.22 14.23
N GLU A 346 5.11 17.91 14.41
CA GLU A 346 5.09 19.32 14.77
C GLU A 346 4.95 19.46 16.29
N ASN A 347 3.94 18.81 16.86
CA ASN A 347 3.76 18.70 18.30
C ASN A 347 3.43 17.24 18.66
N ALA A 348 4.42 16.55 19.24
CA ALA A 348 4.30 15.14 19.62
C ALA A 348 3.22 14.90 20.69
N ALA A 349 2.98 15.86 21.59
CA ALA A 349 1.96 15.73 22.63
C ALA A 349 0.54 15.89 22.07
N ALA A 350 0.36 16.72 21.04
CA ALA A 350 -0.92 16.93 20.37
C ALA A 350 -1.17 15.95 19.20
N GLY A 351 -0.16 15.14 18.82
CA GLY A 351 -0.24 14.23 17.68
C GLY A 351 -0.30 14.93 16.32
N THR A 352 0.16 16.19 16.23
CA THR A 352 0.11 16.97 14.98
C THR A 352 1.39 16.80 14.15
N VAL A 353 1.22 16.89 12.83
CA VAL A 353 2.28 16.73 11.85
C VAL A 353 2.41 17.97 10.97
N LYS A 354 3.63 18.24 10.50
CA LYS A 354 3.91 19.37 9.60
C LYS A 354 3.30 19.12 8.23
N HIS A 355 2.68 20.14 7.65
CA HIS A 355 2.16 20.11 6.30
C HIS A 355 3.26 20.45 5.27
N VAL A 356 4.04 19.44 4.85
CA VAL A 356 5.20 19.62 3.96
C VAL A 356 4.90 19.43 2.47
N ARG A 357 3.82 18.73 2.12
CA ARG A 357 3.42 18.46 0.72
C ARG A 357 2.26 19.36 0.29
N GLY A 358 2.41 20.10 -0.80
CA GLY A 358 1.38 21.00 -1.30
C GLY A 358 1.75 21.78 -2.55
N ILE A 359 0.88 22.73 -2.93
CA ILE A 359 0.97 23.50 -4.18
C ILE A 359 2.29 24.29 -4.31
N LYS A 360 2.81 24.79 -3.17
CA LYS A 360 4.07 25.56 -3.12
C LYS A 360 5.32 24.70 -2.98
N THR A 361 5.17 23.40 -2.73
CA THR A 361 6.27 22.45 -2.55
C THR A 361 6.18 21.38 -3.63
N HIS A 362 5.77 20.17 -3.26
CA HIS A 362 5.52 19.06 -4.16
C HIS A 362 4.46 18.14 -3.53
N PHE A 363 3.80 17.33 -4.35
CA PHE A 363 2.93 16.26 -3.88
C PHE A 363 3.64 14.90 -3.85
N LEU A 364 4.47 14.64 -4.86
CA LEU A 364 5.33 13.46 -4.97
C LEU A 364 6.74 13.90 -5.37
N THR A 365 7.75 13.23 -4.82
CA THR A 365 9.14 13.44 -5.21
C THR A 365 9.47 12.68 -6.50
N ALA A 366 10.53 13.07 -7.20
CA ALA A 366 10.98 12.35 -8.40
C ALA A 366 11.30 10.88 -8.10
N HIS A 367 11.89 10.58 -6.93
CA HIS A 367 12.23 9.22 -6.53
C HIS A 367 10.97 8.36 -6.29
N GLU A 368 9.95 8.93 -5.65
CA GLU A 368 8.65 8.28 -5.47
C GLU A 368 7.96 8.00 -6.81
N CYS A 369 8.03 8.94 -7.77
CA CYS A 369 7.49 8.74 -9.11
C CYS A 369 8.21 7.60 -9.86
N ILE A 370 9.54 7.50 -9.73
CA ILE A 370 10.34 6.42 -10.33
C ILE A 370 9.95 5.07 -9.70
N LEU A 371 9.83 5.02 -8.38
CA LEU A 371 9.39 3.80 -7.67
C LEU A 371 7.98 3.41 -8.09
N ALA A 372 7.05 4.36 -8.18
CA ALA A 372 5.70 4.11 -8.67
C ALA A 372 5.71 3.50 -10.07
N GLY A 373 6.47 4.08 -11.00
CA GLY A 373 6.60 3.56 -12.36
C GLY A 373 7.24 2.18 -12.41
N HIS A 374 8.26 1.92 -11.58
CA HIS A 374 8.86 0.59 -11.44
C HIS A 374 7.86 -0.46 -10.97
N LEU A 375 7.10 -0.16 -9.90
CA LEU A 375 6.10 -1.08 -9.36
C LEU A 375 4.93 -1.29 -10.33
N GLN A 376 4.47 -0.25 -11.03
CA GLN A 376 3.43 -0.37 -12.05
C GLN A 376 3.87 -1.24 -13.24
N ASN A 377 5.13 -1.12 -13.68
CA ASN A 377 5.68 -2.00 -14.72
C ASN A 377 5.84 -3.45 -14.25
N LYS A 378 6.09 -3.66 -12.95
CA LYS A 378 6.20 -5.00 -12.36
C LYS A 378 4.84 -5.71 -12.27
N TYR A 379 3.75 -4.95 -12.07
CA TYR A 379 2.39 -5.47 -11.91
C TYR A 379 1.44 -4.88 -12.96
N PRO A 380 1.55 -5.30 -14.23
CA PRO A 380 0.70 -4.79 -15.30
C PRO A 380 -0.75 -5.31 -15.15
N ASN A 381 -1.73 -4.47 -15.51
CA ASN A 381 -3.10 -4.94 -15.69
C ASN A 381 -3.28 -5.58 -17.07
N ARG A 382 -3.93 -6.74 -17.13
CA ARG A 382 -4.24 -7.40 -18.40
C ARG A 382 -5.52 -6.80 -18.99
N CYS A 383 -5.47 -6.47 -20.27
CA CYS A 383 -6.59 -5.88 -20.99
C CYS A 383 -6.69 -6.49 -22.39
N LYS A 384 -7.85 -7.00 -22.76
CA LYS A 384 -8.12 -7.59 -24.09
C LYS A 384 -8.02 -6.61 -25.25
N HIS A 385 -8.04 -5.30 -24.95
CA HIS A 385 -7.93 -4.22 -25.94
C HIS A 385 -6.48 -3.74 -26.11
N ALA A 386 -5.53 -4.25 -25.32
CA ALA A 386 -4.11 -3.99 -25.48
C ALA A 386 -3.52 -4.94 -26.54
N SER A 387 -2.59 -4.41 -27.35
CA SER A 387 -1.94 -5.11 -28.48
C SER A 387 -0.60 -5.73 -28.13
#